data_AF-A0A1E7FGC0-F1
#
_entry.id   AF-A0A1E7FGC0-F1
#
_cell.length_a   1.000
_cell.length_b   1.000
_cell.length_c   1.000
_cell.angle_alpha   90.00
_cell.angle_beta   90.00
_cell.angle_gamma   90.00
#
_symmetry.space_group_name_H-M   'P 1'
#
loop_
_entity.id
_entity.type
_entity.pdbx_description
1 polymer ?
#
loop_
_entity_poly.entity_id
_entity_poly.type
_entity_poly.pdbx_seq_one_letter_code
_entity_poly.pdbx_strand_id
1 'polypeptide(L)'
;MSPMDTYEISDREDSDTDDSDSDSENEKTKKKIPTWALRANLYPALEKQYNGHIGSRKVDPDEIFPEVQSCDLEAIFGTKKAKAYRSRASSGNWAQDKVTVAEKLVYKREMGFATDTEVTEI
;
A
#
# COMPACT_ATOMS: atom_id res chain seq x y z
N MET A 1 -23.65 2.72 15.25
CA MET A 1 -22.65 1.65 15.16
C MET A 1 -21.31 2.30 14.91
N SER A 2 -20.33 2.10 15.80
CA SER A 2 -19.00 2.68 15.62
C SER A 2 -18.21 1.84 14.60
N PRO A 3 -17.35 2.44 13.76
CA PRO A 3 -16.54 1.71 12.79
C PRO A 3 -15.63 0.62 13.40
N MET A 4 -15.25 0.79 14.67
CA MET A 4 -14.51 -0.20 15.47
C MET A 4 -15.28 -1.50 15.71
N ASP A 5 -16.62 -1.45 15.78
CA ASP A 5 -17.45 -2.63 16.06
C ASP A 5 -17.60 -3.57 14.84
N THR A 6 -17.09 -3.17 13.67
CA THR A 6 -17.27 -3.92 12.41
C THR A 6 -16.07 -4.82 12.06
N TYR A 7 -14.93 -4.61 12.71
CA TYR A 7 -13.69 -5.32 12.39
C TYR A 7 -13.12 -6.04 13.61
N GLU A 8 -13.73 -7.16 13.94
CA GLU A 8 -13.06 -8.19 14.73
C GLU A 8 -12.03 -8.88 13.83
N ILE A 9 -10.75 -8.79 14.19
CA ILE A 9 -9.67 -9.50 13.51
C ILE A 9 -9.81 -10.96 13.93
N SER A 10 -10.38 -11.81 13.08
CA SER A 10 -10.45 -13.24 13.33
C SER A 10 -9.04 -13.83 13.34
N ASP A 11 -8.64 -14.44 14.45
CA ASP A 11 -7.39 -15.19 14.52
C ASP A 11 -7.44 -16.38 13.54
N ARG A 12 -6.30 -16.71 12.95
CA ARG A 12 -6.18 -17.59 11.78
C ARG A 12 -6.15 -19.09 12.14
N GLU A 13 -6.39 -19.42 13.40
CA GLU A 13 -6.10 -20.71 14.02
C GLU A 13 -7.21 -21.78 13.86
N ASP A 14 -8.35 -21.48 13.25
CA ASP A 14 -9.45 -22.44 13.03
C ASP A 14 -9.50 -23.08 11.61
N SER A 15 -8.43 -22.95 10.82
CA SER A 15 -8.41 -23.49 9.44
C SER A 15 -7.58 -24.76 9.30
N ASP A 16 -7.87 -25.78 10.10
CA ASP A 16 -7.48 -27.16 9.83
C ASP A 16 -8.73 -27.97 9.46
N THR A 17 -8.94 -28.29 8.18
CA THR A 17 -9.13 -29.68 7.71
C THR A 17 -9.40 -29.75 6.20
N ASP A 18 -8.61 -30.62 5.57
CA ASP A 18 -8.89 -31.53 4.46
C ASP A 18 -8.99 -31.04 3.00
N ASP A 19 -8.24 -31.79 2.19
CA ASP A 19 -7.90 -31.64 0.80
C ASP A 19 -9.00 -32.25 -0.08
N SER A 20 -9.69 -31.45 -0.91
CA SER A 20 -10.46 -31.97 -2.03
C SER A 20 -10.62 -30.93 -3.14
N ASP A 21 -9.86 -31.16 -4.20
CA ASP A 21 -9.87 -30.47 -5.49
C ASP A 21 -11.29 -30.37 -6.08
N SER A 22 -11.89 -29.18 -6.04
CA SER A 22 -13.08 -28.84 -6.85
C SER A 22 -13.25 -27.32 -6.93
N ASP A 23 -12.71 -26.73 -8.00
CA ASP A 23 -13.21 -25.55 -8.74
C ASP A 23 -14.06 -24.51 -7.95
N SER A 24 -13.56 -24.04 -6.80
CA SER A 24 -14.25 -23.06 -5.94
C SER A 24 -13.70 -21.66 -6.16
N GLU A 25 -13.91 -21.15 -7.36
CA GLU A 25 -14.02 -19.71 -7.58
C GLU A 25 -15.12 -19.20 -6.63
N ASN A 26 -14.73 -18.59 -5.49
CA ASN A 26 -15.56 -17.78 -4.59
C ASN A 26 -15.79 -18.28 -3.13
N GLU A 27 -14.75 -18.74 -2.43
CA GLU A 27 -14.65 -18.52 -0.98
C GLU A 27 -14.12 -17.09 -0.71
N LYS A 28 -14.72 -16.08 -1.37
CA LYS A 28 -14.44 -14.68 -1.04
C LYS A 28 -15.01 -14.43 0.34
N THR A 29 -14.19 -13.89 1.23
CA THR A 29 -14.57 -13.45 2.58
C THR A 29 -15.97 -12.81 2.54
N LYS A 30 -16.97 -13.46 3.14
CA LYS A 30 -18.39 -13.04 3.15
C LYS A 30 -18.64 -11.77 4.00
N LYS A 31 -17.62 -10.92 4.15
CA LYS A 31 -17.72 -9.66 4.89
C LYS A 31 -18.52 -8.68 4.06
N LYS A 32 -19.52 -8.06 4.69
CA LYS A 32 -20.33 -7.02 4.04
C LYS A 32 -19.42 -5.87 3.62
N ILE A 33 -19.58 -5.40 2.39
CA ILE A 33 -18.82 -4.25 1.88
C ILE A 33 -19.18 -3.02 2.72
N PRO A 34 -18.19 -2.32 3.28
CA PRO A 34 -18.46 -1.14 4.09
C PRO A 34 -19.03 -0.02 3.21
N THR A 35 -19.82 0.86 3.82
CA THR A 35 -20.58 1.90 3.10
C THR A 35 -19.68 2.84 2.30
N TRP A 36 -18.47 3.15 2.78
CA TRP A 36 -17.51 4.00 2.07
C TRP A 36 -16.98 3.37 0.77
N ALA A 37 -16.93 2.03 0.71
CA ALA A 37 -16.45 1.29 -0.46
C ALA A 37 -17.58 0.98 -1.47
N LEU A 38 -18.82 1.39 -1.18
CA LEU A 38 -19.92 1.30 -2.14
C LEU A 38 -19.87 2.47 -3.12
N ARG A 39 -20.30 2.21 -4.38
CA ARG A 39 -20.31 3.18 -5.49
C ARG A 39 -20.77 4.59 -5.09
N ALA A 40 -21.88 4.70 -4.35
CA ALA A 40 -22.47 5.98 -3.97
C ALA A 40 -21.52 6.89 -3.16
N ASN A 41 -20.65 6.29 -2.34
CA ASN A 41 -19.70 7.01 -1.48
C ASN A 41 -18.27 6.96 -2.01
N LEU A 42 -17.90 5.90 -2.73
CA LEU A 42 -16.55 5.70 -3.25
C LEU A 42 -16.21 6.72 -4.34
N TYR A 43 -17.10 6.95 -5.32
CA TYR A 43 -16.86 7.92 -6.39
C TYR A 43 -16.58 9.34 -5.89
N PRO A 44 -17.43 9.94 -5.03
CA PRO A 44 -17.14 11.27 -4.52
C PRO A 44 -15.90 11.31 -3.62
N ALA A 45 -15.54 10.20 -2.96
CA ALA A 45 -14.30 10.11 -2.19
C ALA A 45 -13.06 10.12 -3.11
N LEU A 46 -13.09 9.36 -4.22
CA LEU A 46 -12.01 9.33 -5.21
C LEU A 46 -11.85 10.68 -5.91
N GLU A 47 -12.96 11.34 -6.25
CA GLU A 47 -12.92 12.67 -6.85
C GLU A 47 -12.28 13.69 -5.89
N LYS A 48 -12.63 13.64 -4.60
CA LYS A 48 -11.98 14.47 -3.57
C LYS A 48 -10.49 14.16 -3.41
N GLN A 49 -10.12 12.88 -3.44
CA GLN A 49 -8.71 12.47 -3.36
C GLN A 49 -7.91 12.99 -4.55
N TYR A 50 -8.48 12.92 -5.76
CA TYR A 50 -7.81 13.35 -6.99
C TYR A 50 -7.73 14.88 -7.13
N ASN A 51 -8.82 15.59 -6.82
CA ASN A 51 -8.90 17.04 -6.98
C ASN A 51 -8.41 17.84 -5.77
N GLY A 52 -8.30 17.21 -4.60
CA GLY A 52 -8.10 17.88 -3.32
C GLY A 52 -9.43 18.35 -2.71
N HIS A 53 -9.39 18.74 -1.44
CA HIS A 53 -10.54 19.37 -0.78
C HIS A 53 -10.72 20.82 -1.26
N ILE A 54 -11.95 21.34 -1.21
CA ILE A 54 -12.24 22.73 -1.58
C ILE A 54 -11.34 23.66 -0.72
N GLY A 55 -10.48 24.45 -1.36
CA GLY A 55 -9.55 25.35 -0.66
C GLY A 55 -8.28 24.70 -0.07
N SER A 56 -8.07 23.40 -0.27
CA SER A 56 -6.84 22.70 0.15
C SER A 56 -6.07 22.14 -1.04
N ARG A 57 -4.74 22.15 -0.94
CA ARG A 57 -3.85 21.52 -1.92
C ARG A 57 -4.04 20.01 -1.93
N LYS A 58 -3.76 19.37 -3.08
CA LYS A 58 -3.65 17.91 -3.18
C LYS A 58 -2.58 17.41 -2.22
N VAL A 59 -2.85 16.32 -1.51
CA VAL A 59 -1.89 15.73 -0.57
C VAL A 59 -0.88 14.89 -1.35
N ASP A 60 0.41 15.13 -1.13
CA ASP A 60 1.48 14.32 -1.71
C ASP A 60 1.49 12.94 -1.03
N PRO A 61 1.32 11.82 -1.76
CA PRO A 61 1.39 10.49 -1.17
C PRO A 61 2.73 10.20 -0.48
N ASP A 62 3.83 10.84 -0.89
CA ASP A 62 5.15 10.66 -0.25
C ASP A 62 5.19 11.22 1.19
N GLU A 63 4.28 12.14 1.56
CA GLU A 63 4.17 12.66 2.94
C GLU A 63 3.49 11.66 3.89
N ILE A 64 2.62 10.80 3.35
CA ILE A 64 1.86 9.82 4.13
C ILE A 64 2.56 8.46 4.11
N PHE A 65 3.08 8.06 2.95
CA PHE A 65 3.68 6.76 2.72
C PHE A 65 5.19 6.92 2.52
N PRO A 66 6.02 6.54 3.51
CA PRO A 66 7.46 6.61 3.35
C PRO A 66 7.95 5.63 2.28
N GLU A 67 9.04 5.99 1.61
CA GLU A 67 9.63 5.15 0.56
C GLU A 67 10.11 3.81 1.14
N VAL A 68 9.54 2.71 0.64
CA VAL A 68 9.90 1.35 1.05
C VAL A 68 11.16 0.91 0.32
N GLN A 69 12.30 0.88 1.02
CA GLN A 69 13.60 0.56 0.43
C GLN A 69 13.90 -0.93 0.35
N SER A 70 13.46 -1.71 1.34
CA SER A 70 13.73 -3.13 1.42
C SER A 70 12.68 -3.84 2.29
N CYS A 71 12.72 -5.17 2.24
CA CYS A 71 11.84 -6.05 2.98
C CYS A 71 12.72 -7.01 3.80
N ASP A 72 12.66 -6.89 5.13
CA ASP A 72 13.38 -7.80 6.01
C ASP A 72 12.57 -9.09 6.22
N LEU A 73 12.95 -10.12 5.48
CA LEU A 73 12.29 -11.42 5.52
C LEU A 73 12.51 -12.13 6.86
N GLU A 74 13.61 -11.87 7.57
CA GLU A 74 13.85 -12.47 8.90
C GLU A 74 12.90 -11.86 9.93
N ALA A 75 12.68 -10.54 9.87
CA ALA A 75 11.72 -9.85 10.73
C ALA A 75 10.27 -10.29 10.46
N ILE A 76 9.91 -10.51 9.19
CA ILE A 76 8.54 -10.89 8.79
C ILE A 76 8.22 -12.33 9.16
N PHE A 77 9.12 -13.27 8.86
CA PHE A 77 8.86 -14.70 9.04
C PHE A 77 9.38 -15.25 10.37
N GLY A 78 10.10 -14.46 11.17
CA GLY A 78 10.65 -14.85 12.47
C GLY A 78 11.64 -16.02 12.41
N THR A 79 12.03 -16.45 11.22
CA THR A 79 12.89 -17.62 11.00
C THR A 79 14.17 -17.20 10.31
N LYS A 80 15.30 -17.60 10.88
CA LYS A 80 16.63 -17.38 10.30
C LYS A 80 16.91 -18.41 9.21
N LYS A 81 16.19 -18.39 8.10
CA LYS A 81 16.46 -19.29 6.96
C LYS A 81 17.67 -18.76 6.15
N ALA A 82 18.85 -19.25 6.56
CA ALA A 82 20.18 -18.68 6.29
C ALA A 82 20.76 -18.82 4.86
N LYS A 83 19.98 -19.07 3.80
CA LYS A 83 20.55 -19.15 2.43
C LYS A 83 19.67 -18.55 1.34
N ALA A 84 18.36 -18.75 1.39
CA ALA A 84 17.42 -18.24 0.39
C ALA A 84 17.12 -16.73 0.54
N TYR A 85 17.14 -16.19 1.77
CA TYR A 85 16.88 -14.76 2.02
C TYR A 85 18.07 -13.87 1.66
N ARG A 86 19.29 -14.42 1.68
CA ARG A 86 20.53 -13.63 1.63
C ARG A 86 21.10 -13.43 0.22
N SER A 87 20.73 -14.30 -0.72
CA SER A 87 21.34 -14.32 -2.05
C SER A 87 20.27 -14.50 -3.12
N ARG A 88 19.88 -13.38 -3.73
CA ARG A 88 19.22 -13.39 -5.04
C ARG A 88 20.29 -13.07 -6.08
N ALA A 89 20.30 -13.80 -7.19
CA ALA A 89 21.18 -13.53 -8.32
C ALA A 89 20.70 -12.27 -9.06
N SER A 90 20.81 -12.20 -10.38
CA SER A 90 20.38 -11.03 -11.18
C SER A 90 18.96 -10.52 -10.89
N SER A 91 18.02 -11.38 -10.47
CA SER A 91 16.64 -11.00 -10.13
C SER A 91 16.48 -10.08 -8.91
N GLY A 92 17.52 -9.92 -8.11
CA GLY A 92 17.56 -8.96 -7.00
C GLY A 92 18.11 -7.58 -7.39
N ASN A 93 18.68 -7.43 -8.59
CA ASN A 93 19.33 -6.18 -9.00
C ASN A 93 18.37 -5.29 -9.82
N TRP A 94 17.70 -4.38 -9.11
CA TRP A 94 16.81 -3.36 -9.69
C TRP A 94 17.46 -1.97 -9.65
N ALA A 95 18.79 -1.88 -9.52
CA ALA A 95 19.48 -0.59 -9.37
C ALA A 95 19.27 0.36 -10.55
N GLN A 96 19.02 -0.18 -11.75
CA GLN A 96 18.77 0.61 -12.96
C GLN A 96 17.30 1.01 -13.14
N ASP A 97 16.36 0.34 -12.46
CA ASP A 97 14.92 0.58 -12.56
C ASP A 97 14.40 1.55 -11.49
N LYS A 98 15.28 2.05 -10.62
CA LYS A 98 14.89 3.03 -9.59
C LYS A 98 14.57 4.37 -10.25
N VAL A 99 13.47 4.97 -9.81
CA VAL A 99 13.09 6.33 -10.20
C VAL A 99 14.17 7.30 -9.76
N THR A 100 14.67 8.08 -10.70
CA THR A 100 15.71 9.09 -10.46
C THR A 100 15.13 10.30 -9.73
N VAL A 101 16.00 11.06 -9.05
CA VAL A 101 15.59 12.31 -8.37
C VAL A 101 14.98 13.30 -9.36
N ALA A 102 15.52 13.38 -10.58
CA ALA A 102 14.99 14.24 -11.62
C ALA A 102 13.55 13.87 -12.01
N GLU A 103 13.26 12.58 -12.18
CA GLU A 103 11.91 12.10 -12.49
C GLU A 103 10.94 12.36 -11.33
N LYS A 104 11.36 12.14 -10.08
CA LYS A 104 10.55 12.47 -8.90
C LYS A 104 10.20 13.96 -8.87
N LEU A 105 11.16 14.85 -9.15
CA LEU A 105 10.93 16.30 -9.17
C LEU A 105 10.00 16.74 -10.32
N VAL A 106 10.16 16.16 -11.51
CA VAL A 106 9.26 16.42 -12.65
C VAL A 106 7.84 15.98 -12.31
N TYR A 107 7.68 14.77 -11.77
CA TYR A 107 6.38 14.24 -11.34
C TYR A 107 5.71 15.14 -10.29
N LYS A 108 6.44 15.52 -9.24
CA LYS A 108 5.90 16.42 -8.20
C LYS A 108 5.49 17.78 -8.76
N ARG A 109 6.20 18.29 -9.76
CA ARG A 109 5.82 19.54 -10.44
C ARG A 109 4.53 19.37 -11.25
N GLU A 110 4.44 18.33 -12.07
CA GLU A 110 3.28 18.05 -12.94
C GLU A 110 2.01 17.78 -12.13
N MET A 111 2.13 17.04 -11.03
CA MET A 111 1.02 16.74 -10.14
C MET A 111 0.61 17.91 -9.23
N GLY A 112 1.40 18.99 -9.24
CA GLY A 112 1.17 20.14 -8.37
C GLY A 112 1.42 19.83 -6.89
N PHE A 113 2.40 18.95 -6.58
CA PHE A 113 2.88 18.64 -5.22
C PHE A 113 4.13 19.43 -4.81
N ALA A 114 4.87 20.02 -5.76
CA ALA A 114 6.04 20.86 -5.46
C ALA A 114 5.70 22.05 -4.54
N THR A 115 6.03 21.96 -3.26
CA THR A 115 6.03 23.11 -2.34
C THR A 115 7.36 23.85 -2.53
N ASP A 116 7.35 25.18 -2.51
CA ASP A 116 8.54 26.05 -2.66
C ASP A 116 9.50 25.98 -1.45
N THR A 117 9.50 24.87 -0.70
CA THR A 117 10.02 24.82 0.68
C THR A 117 11.10 23.76 0.85
N GLU A 118 12.05 23.66 -0.08
CA GLU A 118 13.36 23.02 0.20
C GLU A 118 14.52 23.92 -0.24
N VAL A 119 14.41 25.21 0.08
CA VAL A 119 15.55 26.14 0.19
C VAL A 119 15.66 26.56 1.65
N THR A 120 16.30 25.74 2.46
CA THR A 120 16.81 26.09 3.81
C THR A 120 17.90 25.06 4.10
N GLU A 121 19.07 25.27 3.51
CA GLU A 121 20.28 25.81 4.16
C GLU A 121 21.03 24.77 5.01
N ILE A 122 22.16 24.33 4.43
CA ILE A 122 23.51 24.08 5.00
C ILE A 122 23.61 23.61 6.45
#